data_AF-A0A1H0R9X0-F1
#
_entry.id   AF-A0A1H0R9X0-F1
#
_cell.length_a   1.000
_cell.length_b   1.000
_cell.length_c   1.000
_cell.angle_alpha   90.00
_cell.angle_beta   90.00
_cell.angle_gamma   90.00
#
_symmetry.space_group_name_H-M   'P 1'
#
loop_
_entity.id
_entity.type
_entity.pdbx_description
1 polymer ?
#
loop_
_entity_poly.entity_id
_entity_poly.type
_entity_poly.pdbx_seq_one_letter_code
_entity_poly.pdbx_strand_id
1 'polypeptide(L)'
;MYTIRQTELFSFDQLLKMNPDDRYSQIFVHLDLGPLLRLLGKKSHRGRPEELKVRAMIISLLIGKIKRMEFVKDIIRRLRISEEFRLQCRFTGSDRTPSEASYSRLIHELLRLGIIETAQDELVLNAISEGFLAGRHLAVDSSAVEAWTVNIQNKLLNVLRITAEQNIRITRRTAPT
;
A
#
# COMPACT_ATOMS: atom_id res chain seq x y z
N MET A 1 12.05 51.44 -18.82
CA MET A 1 12.17 49.98 -18.66
C MET A 1 11.56 49.62 -17.31
N TYR A 2 10.32 49.13 -17.28
CA TYR A 2 9.64 48.85 -16.01
C TYR A 2 10.00 47.44 -15.57
N THR A 3 10.81 47.33 -14.51
CA THR A 3 11.08 46.05 -13.85
C THR A 3 9.87 45.70 -12.99
N ILE A 4 9.02 44.80 -13.47
CA ILE A 4 7.93 44.25 -12.67
C ILE A 4 8.56 43.44 -11.54
N ARG A 5 8.49 43.94 -10.31
CA ARG A 5 8.81 43.14 -9.13
C ARG A 5 7.59 42.31 -8.79
N GLN A 6 7.69 41.00 -8.98
CA GLN A 6 6.70 40.07 -8.47
C GLN A 6 6.71 40.19 -6.94
N THR A 7 5.59 40.57 -6.35
CA THR A 7 5.41 40.51 -4.90
C THR A 7 5.52 39.06 -4.46
N GLU A 8 6.31 38.79 -3.42
CA GLU A 8 6.48 37.45 -2.87
C GLU A 8 5.12 36.94 -2.37
N LEU A 9 4.67 35.80 -2.91
CA LEU A 9 3.37 35.21 -2.57
C LEU A 9 3.37 34.61 -1.15
N PHE A 10 4.55 34.17 -0.68
CA PHE A 10 4.81 33.60 0.63
C PHE A 10 6.19 34.03 1.12
N SER A 11 6.34 34.22 2.42
CA SER A 11 7.67 34.40 3.03
C SER A 11 8.42 33.06 3.12
N PHE A 12 9.75 33.11 3.25
CA PHE A 12 10.58 31.91 3.40
C PHE A 12 10.16 31.04 4.61
N ASP A 13 9.82 31.68 5.73
CA ASP A 13 9.32 31.01 6.94
C ASP A 13 7.96 30.32 6.70
N GLN A 14 7.07 30.95 5.93
CA GLN A 14 5.79 30.33 5.53
C GLN A 14 6.03 29.10 4.65
N LEU A 15 6.95 29.18 3.69
CA LEU A 15 7.30 28.04 2.83
C LEU A 15 7.88 26.87 3.64
N LEU A 16 8.74 27.14 4.61
CA LEU A 16 9.30 26.13 5.52
C LEU A 16 8.21 25.45 6.37
N LYS A 17 7.23 26.22 6.87
CA LYS A 17 6.09 25.70 7.64
C LYS A 17 5.08 24.93 6.78
N MET A 18 5.00 25.24 5.50
CA MET A 18 4.15 24.53 4.52
C MET A 18 4.78 23.24 3.99
N ASN A 19 6.03 22.94 4.36
CA ASN A 19 6.70 21.72 3.93
C ASN A 19 5.92 20.51 4.45
N PRO A 20 5.45 19.59 3.58
CA PRO A 20 4.64 18.46 4.01
C PRO A 20 5.35 17.65 5.10
N ASP A 21 4.63 17.30 6.17
CA ASP A 21 5.14 16.45 7.24
C ASP A 21 5.75 15.18 6.62
N ASP A 22 7.07 15.01 6.75
CA ASP A 22 7.76 13.82 6.29
C ASP A 22 7.65 12.71 7.35
N ARG A 23 6.42 12.37 7.73
CA ARG A 23 6.11 11.40 8.81
C ARG A 23 6.75 10.05 8.57
N TYR A 24 6.99 9.70 7.31
CA TYR A 24 7.49 8.39 6.92
C TYR A 24 8.99 8.39 6.63
N SER A 25 9.66 9.55 6.47
CA SER A 25 11.11 9.59 6.26
C SER A 25 11.87 8.83 7.31
N GLN A 26 11.54 9.02 8.59
CA GLN A 26 12.23 8.36 9.70
C GLN A 26 12.20 6.84 9.55
N ILE A 27 11.09 6.27 9.08
CA ILE A 27 10.97 4.83 8.81
C ILE A 27 11.90 4.42 7.67
N PHE A 28 11.89 5.17 6.56
CA PHE A 28 12.67 4.84 5.37
C PHE A 28 14.16 5.17 5.49
N VAL A 29 14.57 5.94 6.48
CA VAL A 29 15.99 6.14 6.82
C VAL A 29 16.61 4.85 7.36
N HIS A 30 15.86 4.09 8.15
CA HIS A 30 16.33 2.83 8.75
C HIS A 30 16.01 1.60 7.90
N LEU A 31 15.20 1.74 6.85
CA LEU A 31 14.85 0.66 5.93
C LEU A 31 15.60 0.82 4.60
N ASP A 32 16.72 0.11 4.43
CA ASP A 32 17.46 0.12 3.17
C ASP A 32 16.70 -0.66 2.07
N LEU A 33 16.06 0.07 1.16
CA LEU A 33 15.41 -0.50 -0.01
C LEU A 33 16.37 -0.74 -1.18
N GLY A 34 17.64 -0.36 -1.06
CA GLY A 34 18.66 -0.48 -2.10
C GLY A 34 18.79 -1.89 -2.68
N PRO A 35 19.00 -2.94 -1.85
CA PRO A 35 19.07 -4.33 -2.31
C PRO A 35 17.82 -4.74 -3.10
N LEU A 36 16.65 -4.46 -2.55
CA LEU A 36 15.36 -4.81 -3.15
C LEU A 36 15.18 -4.14 -4.52
N LEU A 37 15.57 -2.87 -4.65
CA LEU A 37 15.49 -2.14 -5.91
C LEU A 37 16.49 -2.64 -6.96
N ARG A 38 17.69 -3.06 -6.55
CA ARG A 38 18.67 -3.65 -7.46
C ARG A 38 18.17 -4.97 -8.06
N LEU A 39 17.51 -5.81 -7.26
CA LEU A 39 16.94 -7.06 -7.74
C LEU A 39 15.70 -6.86 -8.62
N LEU A 40 14.85 -5.87 -8.31
CA LEU A 40 13.66 -5.54 -9.11
C LEU A 40 13.96 -4.68 -10.35
N GLY A 41 15.13 -4.05 -10.39
CA GLY A 41 15.59 -3.25 -11.51
C GLY A 41 15.65 -4.08 -12.79
N LYS A 42 15.15 -3.53 -13.89
CA LYS A 42 15.24 -4.19 -15.19
C LYS A 42 16.71 -4.27 -15.62
N LYS A 43 17.16 -5.44 -16.08
CA LYS A 43 18.44 -5.61 -16.79
C LYS A 43 18.48 -4.98 -18.19
N SER A 44 17.41 -4.30 -18.62
CA SER A 44 17.30 -3.74 -19.96
C SER A 44 17.99 -2.39 -20.06
N HIS A 45 19.04 -2.30 -20.87
CA HIS A 45 19.73 -1.05 -21.22
C HIS A 45 18.91 -0.11 -22.13
N ARG A 46 17.69 -0.50 -22.55
CA ARG A 46 16.82 0.29 -23.42
C ARG A 46 15.52 0.65 -22.72
N GLY A 47 15.14 1.94 -22.78
CA GLY A 47 13.88 2.48 -22.26
C GLY A 47 14.06 3.58 -21.21
N ARG A 48 12.97 4.25 -20.83
CA ARG A 48 12.96 5.21 -19.70
C ARG A 48 13.29 4.46 -18.41
N PRO A 49 14.20 4.95 -17.55
CA PRO A 49 14.52 4.30 -16.29
C PRO A 49 13.25 4.12 -15.45
N GLU A 50 12.91 2.86 -15.17
CA GLU A 50 11.69 2.48 -14.45
C GLU A 50 11.94 2.35 -12.94
N GLU A 51 13.21 2.38 -12.52
CA GLU A 51 13.66 2.21 -11.13
C GLU A 51 13.02 3.23 -10.17
N LEU A 52 12.90 4.50 -10.59
CA LEU A 52 12.26 5.55 -9.79
C LEU A 52 10.77 5.24 -9.55
N LYS A 53 10.08 4.65 -10.53
CA LYS A 53 8.66 4.28 -10.40
C LYS A 53 8.47 3.07 -9.48
N VAL A 54 9.35 2.07 -9.61
CA VAL A 54 9.31 0.86 -8.77
C VAL A 54 9.53 1.23 -7.31
N ARG A 55 10.52 2.10 -7.02
CA ARG A 55 10.75 2.64 -5.68
C ARG A 55 9.51 3.32 -5.09
N ALA A 56 8.89 4.24 -5.82
CA ALA A 56 7.70 4.92 -5.34
C ALA A 56 6.52 3.96 -5.12
N MET A 57 6.39 2.92 -5.95
CA MET A 57 5.38 1.87 -5.76
C MET A 57 5.61 1.04 -4.48
N ILE A 58 6.85 0.62 -4.20
CA ILE A 58 7.20 -0.11 -2.97
C ILE A 58 6.91 0.75 -1.75
N ILE A 59 7.35 2.00 -1.76
CA ILE A 59 7.10 2.95 -0.68
C ILE A 59 5.59 3.13 -0.47
N SER A 60 4.82 3.28 -1.56
CA SER A 60 3.36 3.40 -1.44
C SER A 60 2.68 2.15 -0.88
N LEU A 61 3.21 0.94 -1.14
CA LEU A 61 2.72 -0.30 -0.52
C LEU A 61 3.00 -0.29 0.98
N LEU A 62 4.22 0.07 1.38
CA LEU A 62 4.62 0.13 2.79
C LEU A 62 3.81 1.18 3.56
N ILE A 63 3.69 2.39 3.05
CA ILE A 63 2.85 3.44 3.65
C ILE A 63 1.38 2.99 3.66
N GLY A 64 0.91 2.33 2.61
CA GLY A 64 -0.44 1.76 2.54
C GLY A 64 -0.69 0.78 3.70
N LYS A 65 0.26 -0.11 3.99
CA LYS A 65 0.17 -1.03 5.13
C LYS A 65 0.22 -0.33 6.48
N ILE A 66 1.10 0.67 6.64
CA ILE A 66 1.14 1.50 7.87
C ILE A 66 -0.20 2.22 8.09
N LYS A 67 -0.83 2.73 7.03
CA LYS A 67 -2.15 3.37 7.05
C LYS A 67 -3.32 2.37 7.09
N ARG A 68 -3.05 1.06 7.22
CA ARG A 68 -4.06 -0.03 7.23
C ARG A 68 -4.99 -0.01 6.01
N MET A 69 -4.46 0.33 4.84
CA MET A 69 -5.19 0.19 3.57
C MET A 69 -5.26 -1.29 3.20
N GLU A 70 -6.49 -1.79 3.05
CA GLU A 70 -6.74 -3.20 2.74
C GLU A 70 -6.36 -3.52 1.30
N PHE A 71 -6.73 -2.66 0.35
CA PHE A 71 -6.61 -2.94 -1.07
C PHE A 71 -5.68 -1.99 -1.83
N VAL A 72 -5.07 -2.52 -2.89
CA VAL A 72 -4.28 -1.73 -3.85
C VAL A 72 -5.10 -0.61 -4.50
N LYS A 73 -6.39 -0.85 -4.77
CA LYS A 73 -7.30 0.16 -5.31
C LYS A 73 -7.41 1.39 -4.39
N ASP A 74 -7.30 1.22 -3.08
CA ASP A 74 -7.40 2.32 -2.12
C ASP A 74 -6.13 3.18 -2.16
N ILE A 75 -4.97 2.53 -2.31
CA ILE A 75 -3.68 3.20 -2.54
C ILE A 75 -3.76 4.02 -3.83
N ILE A 76 -4.19 3.41 -4.95
CA ILE A 76 -4.31 4.11 -6.24
C ILE A 76 -5.31 5.26 -6.17
N ARG A 77 -6.47 5.03 -5.55
CA ARG A 77 -7.47 6.08 -5.33
C ARG A 77 -6.87 7.24 -4.54
N ARG A 78 -6.12 6.96 -3.48
CA ARG A 78 -5.48 8.01 -2.68
C ARG A 78 -4.39 8.76 -3.46
N LEU A 79 -3.58 8.05 -4.24
CA LEU A 79 -2.58 8.64 -5.13
C LEU A 79 -3.18 9.57 -6.18
N ARG A 80 -4.42 9.32 -6.63
CA ARG A 80 -5.11 10.19 -7.60
C ARG A 80 -5.67 11.47 -6.96
N ILE A 81 -6.09 11.38 -5.69
CA ILE A 81 -6.83 12.46 -5.02
C ILE A 81 -5.89 13.42 -4.29
N SER A 82 -4.81 12.91 -3.70
CA SER A 82 -3.96 13.67 -2.78
C SER A 82 -2.53 13.77 -3.29
N GLU A 83 -2.13 14.99 -3.66
CA GLU A 83 -0.73 15.29 -4.03
C GLU A 83 0.22 15.12 -2.84
N GLU A 84 -0.22 15.49 -1.64
CA GLU A 84 0.53 15.25 -0.39
C GLU A 84 0.90 13.75 -0.25
N PHE A 85 -0.05 12.85 -0.49
CA PHE A 85 0.22 11.41 -0.43
C PHE A 85 1.20 10.95 -1.52
N ARG A 86 1.13 11.55 -2.72
CA ARG A 86 2.10 11.27 -3.79
C ARG A 86 3.51 11.67 -3.38
N LEU A 87 3.67 12.85 -2.79
CA LEU A 87 4.96 13.34 -2.29
C LEU A 87 5.50 12.44 -1.16
N GLN A 88 4.65 12.05 -0.21
CA GLN A 88 5.01 11.09 0.85
C GLN A 88 5.50 9.74 0.27
N CYS A 89 4.89 9.29 -0.83
CA CYS A 89 5.30 8.07 -1.53
C CYS A 89 6.51 8.25 -2.46
N ARG A 90 7.09 9.46 -2.51
CA ARG A 90 8.20 9.86 -3.40
C ARG A 90 7.87 9.80 -4.89
N PHE A 91 6.60 9.99 -5.27
CA PHE A 91 6.24 10.29 -6.65
C PHE A 91 6.59 11.73 -6.99
N THR A 92 7.14 11.96 -8.18
CA THR A 92 7.35 13.29 -8.72
C THR A 92 6.03 13.81 -9.32
N GLY A 93 5.80 15.13 -9.34
CA GLY A 93 4.58 15.72 -9.92
C GLY A 93 4.34 15.34 -11.39
N SER A 94 5.40 15.04 -12.15
CA SER A 94 5.30 14.55 -13.54
C SER A 94 5.02 13.05 -13.68
N ASP A 95 5.08 12.29 -12.60
CA ASP A 95 4.92 10.84 -12.66
C ASP A 95 3.46 10.46 -12.90
N ARG A 96 3.25 9.42 -13.70
CA ARG A 96 1.91 8.85 -13.89
C ARG A 96 1.57 7.95 -12.73
N THR A 97 0.34 8.03 -12.23
CA THR A 97 -0.17 7.09 -11.22
C THR A 97 -0.14 5.66 -11.79
N PRO A 98 0.47 4.68 -11.09
CA PRO A 98 0.50 3.29 -11.52
C PRO A 98 -0.91 2.68 -11.62
N SER A 99 -1.08 1.70 -12.51
CA SER A 99 -2.30 0.91 -12.61
C SER A 99 -2.31 -0.25 -11.60
N GLU A 100 -3.49 -0.82 -11.34
CA GLU A 100 -3.65 -2.03 -10.50
C GLU A 100 -2.78 -3.18 -11.02
N ALA A 101 -2.82 -3.44 -12.33
CA ALA A 101 -1.98 -4.45 -12.97
C ALA A 101 -0.48 -4.22 -12.79
N SER A 102 -0.04 -2.97 -12.58
CA SER A 102 1.36 -2.68 -12.28
C SER A 102 1.72 -3.10 -10.87
N TYR A 103 0.86 -2.82 -9.89
CA TYR A 103 1.02 -3.31 -8.52
C TYR A 103 0.95 -4.83 -8.44
N SER A 104 0.02 -5.48 -9.15
CA SER A 104 -0.06 -6.95 -9.19
C SER A 104 1.23 -7.58 -9.69
N ARG A 105 1.82 -7.04 -10.77
CA ARG A 105 3.12 -7.49 -11.29
C ARG A 105 4.23 -7.29 -10.27
N LEU A 106 4.29 -6.12 -9.63
CA LEU A 106 5.28 -5.83 -8.58
C LEU A 106 5.18 -6.83 -7.41
N ILE A 107 3.98 -7.06 -6.88
CA ILE A 107 3.75 -7.99 -5.78
C ILE A 107 4.14 -9.41 -6.17
N HIS A 108 3.77 -9.84 -7.38
CA HIS A 108 4.15 -11.16 -7.88
C HIS A 108 5.67 -11.32 -7.99
N GLU A 109 6.38 -10.31 -8.49
CA GLU A 109 7.84 -10.32 -8.57
C GLU A 109 8.50 -10.33 -7.18
N LEU A 110 7.98 -9.54 -6.23
CA LEU A 110 8.43 -9.54 -4.84
C LEU A 110 8.30 -10.92 -4.20
N LEU A 111 7.15 -11.59 -4.39
CA LEU A 111 6.90 -12.93 -3.89
C LEU A 111 7.83 -13.96 -4.55
N ARG A 112 7.98 -13.91 -5.88
CA ARG A 112 8.83 -14.85 -6.62
C ARG A 112 10.29 -14.79 -6.15
N LEU A 113 10.77 -13.60 -5.82
CA LEU A 113 12.17 -13.39 -5.43
C LEU A 113 12.43 -13.65 -3.94
N GLY A 114 11.40 -13.78 -3.10
CA GLY A 114 11.55 -14.02 -1.65
C GLY A 114 12.21 -12.88 -0.87
N ILE A 115 12.40 -11.70 -1.48
CA ILE A 115 13.24 -10.62 -0.93
C ILE A 115 12.67 -10.05 0.37
N ILE A 116 11.35 -10.12 0.56
CA ILE A 116 10.71 -9.57 1.76
C ILE A 116 11.18 -10.31 3.02
N GLU A 117 11.34 -11.63 2.93
CA GLU A 117 11.81 -12.46 4.06
C GLU A 117 13.25 -12.08 4.41
N THR A 118 14.13 -12.01 3.40
CA THR A 118 15.53 -11.59 3.60
C THR A 118 15.63 -10.18 4.18
N ALA A 119 14.83 -9.23 3.68
CA ALA A 119 14.83 -7.86 4.17
C ALA A 119 14.31 -7.77 5.63
N GLN A 120 13.36 -8.63 6.00
CA GLN A 120 12.89 -8.73 7.38
C GLN A 120 13.99 -9.26 8.30
N ASP A 121 14.68 -10.33 7.88
CA ASP A 121 15.77 -10.92 8.67
C ASP A 121 16.90 -9.91 8.90
N GLU A 122 17.31 -9.19 7.85
CA GLU A 122 18.31 -8.12 7.96
C GLU A 122 17.86 -7.01 8.91
N LEU A 123 16.60 -6.58 8.83
CA LEU A 123 16.05 -5.56 9.73
C LEU A 123 16.07 -6.00 11.19
N VAL A 124 15.73 -7.27 11.47
CA VAL A 124 15.77 -7.84 12.83
C VAL A 124 17.20 -7.92 13.34
N LEU A 125 18.15 -8.37 12.53
CA LEU A 125 19.57 -8.43 12.89
C LEU A 125 20.14 -7.04 13.20
N ASN A 126 19.80 -6.04 12.38
CA ASN A 126 20.20 -4.65 12.62
C ASN A 126 19.63 -4.15 13.95
N ALA A 127 18.34 -4.37 14.21
CA ALA A 127 17.71 -3.97 15.47
C ALA A 127 18.30 -4.66 16.70
N ILE A 128 18.79 -5.90 16.58
CA ILE A 128 19.55 -6.58 17.65
C ILE A 128 20.90 -5.91 17.85
N SER A 129 21.64 -5.65 16.76
CA SER A 129 22.98 -5.05 16.83
C SER A 129 22.98 -3.62 17.39
N GLU A 130 21.91 -2.86 17.13
CA GLU A 130 21.69 -1.52 17.65
C GLU A 130 21.14 -1.50 19.08
N GLY A 131 20.81 -2.67 19.65
CA GLY A 131 20.30 -2.81 21.01
C GLY A 131 18.81 -2.48 21.17
N PHE A 132 18.07 -2.27 20.08
CA PHE A 132 16.61 -2.11 20.11
C PHE A 132 15.89 -3.40 20.50
N LEU A 133 16.42 -4.55 20.09
CA LEU A 133 15.90 -5.87 20.43
C LEU A 133 16.91 -6.66 21.26
N ALA A 134 16.45 -7.25 22.36
CA ALA A 134 17.29 -8.11 23.19
C ALA A 134 17.56 -9.49 22.56
N GLY A 135 16.77 -9.92 21.56
CA GLY A 135 16.89 -11.24 20.92
C GLY A 135 16.56 -12.45 21.81
N ARG A 136 16.15 -12.22 23.07
CA ARG A 136 15.92 -13.29 24.07
C ARG A 136 14.50 -13.83 24.13
N HIS A 137 13.52 -13.06 23.67
CA HIS A 137 12.11 -13.41 23.77
C HIS A 137 11.47 -13.34 22.38
N LEU A 138 10.77 -14.41 22.01
CA LEU A 138 9.99 -14.48 20.78
C LEU A 138 8.50 -14.38 21.15
N ALA A 139 7.84 -13.32 20.68
CA ALA A 139 6.39 -13.23 20.74
C ALA A 139 5.79 -13.93 19.52
N VAL A 140 4.91 -14.90 19.74
CA VAL A 140 4.18 -15.60 18.68
C VAL A 140 2.70 -15.30 18.86
N ASP A 141 2.12 -14.63 17.88
CA ASP A 141 0.68 -14.36 17.81
C ASP A 141 0.16 -14.78 16.43
N SER A 142 -1.11 -15.16 16.37
CA SER A 142 -1.78 -15.55 15.13
C SER A 142 -3.08 -14.77 14.99
N SER A 143 -3.25 -14.09 13.87
CA SER A 143 -4.51 -13.45 13.50
C SER A 143 -5.17 -14.24 12.37
N ALA A 144 -6.46 -14.52 12.49
CA ALA A 144 -7.21 -15.17 11.42
C ALA A 144 -7.33 -14.22 10.21
N VAL A 145 -6.98 -14.72 9.02
CA VAL A 145 -7.17 -14.00 7.76
C VAL A 145 -8.32 -14.66 7.02
N GLU A 146 -9.45 -13.96 6.91
CA GLU A 146 -10.60 -14.48 6.17
C GLU A 146 -10.30 -14.54 4.67
N ALA A 147 -10.63 -15.69 4.06
CA ALA A 147 -10.52 -15.85 2.62
C ALA A 147 -11.68 -15.12 1.92
N TRP A 148 -11.33 -14.18 1.03
CA TRP A 148 -12.28 -13.40 0.25
C TRP A 148 -13.23 -14.25 -0.63
N THR A 149 -12.82 -15.48 -0.98
CA THR A 149 -13.53 -16.35 -1.94
C THR A 149 -14.68 -17.17 -1.34
N VAL A 150 -14.81 -17.25 -0.01
CA VAL A 150 -15.77 -18.17 0.63
C VAL A 150 -17.22 -17.65 0.62
N ASN A 151 -17.48 -16.43 0.15
CA ASN A 151 -18.77 -15.75 0.38
C ASN A 151 -19.61 -15.39 -0.87
N ILE A 152 -19.44 -16.11 -1.98
CA ILE A 152 -20.40 -16.00 -3.11
C ILE A 152 -21.44 -17.13 -3.04
N GLN A 153 -20.99 -18.39 -2.94
CA GLN A 153 -21.91 -19.53 -2.90
C GLN A 153 -22.75 -19.55 -1.62
N ASN A 154 -22.15 -19.34 -0.44
CA ASN A 154 -22.89 -19.34 0.84
C ASN A 154 -23.88 -18.18 0.95
N LYS A 155 -23.57 -17.02 0.36
CA LYS A 155 -24.46 -15.86 0.34
C LYS A 155 -25.67 -16.10 -0.55
N LEU A 156 -25.45 -16.70 -1.73
CA LEU A 156 -26.52 -17.11 -2.65
C LEU A 156 -27.38 -18.24 -2.05
N LEU A 157 -26.76 -19.25 -1.43
CA LEU A 157 -27.46 -20.33 -0.73
C LEU A 157 -28.31 -19.79 0.43
N ASN A 158 -27.81 -18.83 1.21
CA ASN A 158 -28.58 -18.21 2.28
C ASN A 158 -29.76 -17.39 1.76
N VAL A 159 -29.60 -16.64 0.68
CA VAL A 159 -30.71 -15.91 0.05
C VAL A 159 -31.78 -16.88 -0.47
N LEU A 160 -31.39 -17.95 -1.16
CA LEU A 160 -32.30 -18.98 -1.65
C LEU A 160 -33.04 -19.69 -0.50
N ARG A 161 -32.34 -20.00 0.60
CA ARG A 161 -32.93 -20.64 1.79
C ARG A 161 -33.97 -19.75 2.45
N ILE A 162 -33.68 -18.46 2.61
CA ILE A 162 -34.62 -17.47 3.18
C ILE A 162 -35.86 -17.32 2.30
N THR A 163 -35.68 -17.30 0.98
CA THR A 163 -36.80 -17.14 0.02
C THR A 163 -37.70 -18.38 0.02
N ALA A 164 -37.12 -19.58 0.10
CA ALA A 164 -37.86 -20.83 0.23
C ALA A 164 -38.65 -20.92 1.54
N GLU A 165 -38.07 -20.51 2.67
CA GLU A 165 -38.75 -20.49 3.97
C GLU A 165 -39.92 -19.49 4.00
N GLN A 166 -39.79 -18.33 3.33
CA GLN A 166 -40.87 -17.36 3.19
C GLN A 166 -42.01 -17.89 2.31
N ASN A 167 -41.71 -18.54 1.18
CA ASN A 167 -42.72 -19.13 0.30
C ASN A 167 -43.50 -20.27 0.97
N ILE A 168 -42.85 -21.11 1.77
CA ILE A 168 -43.52 -22.18 2.55
C ILE A 168 -44.46 -21.60 3.62
N ARG A 169 -44.09 -20.46 4.24
CA ARG A 169 -44.96 -19.80 5.22
C ARG A 169 -46.19 -19.14 4.57
N ILE A 170 -46.06 -18.63 3.35
CA ILE A 170 -47.17 -18.02 2.60
C ILE A 170 -48.17 -19.09 2.17
N THR A 171 -47.72 -20.20 1.59
CA THR A 171 -48.61 -21.29 1.13
C THR A 171 -49.36 -21.98 2.27
N ARG A 172 -48.77 -22.07 3.46
CA ARG A 172 -49.45 -22.60 4.67
C ARG A 172 -50.51 -21.66 5.26
N ARG A 173 -50.50 -20.36 4.91
CA ARG A 173 -51.51 -19.39 5.36
C ARG A 173 -52.70 -19.28 4.39
N THR A 174 -52.56 -19.75 3.15
CA THR A 174 -53.58 -19.61 2.10
C THR A 174 -54.30 -20.92 1.77
N ALA A 175 -54.06 -22.01 2.52
CA ALA A 175 -54.79 -23.26 2.35
C ALA A 175 -56.22 -23.11 2.92
N PRO A 176 -57.29 -23.29 2.11
CA PRO A 176 -58.66 -23.27 2.61
C PRO A 176 -58.92 -24.52 3.48
N THR A 177 -59.52 -24.31 4.65
CA THR A 177 -60.08 -25.35 5.53
C THR A 177 -61.22 -26.12 4.87
#